data_AF-Q9XMU7-F1
#
_entry.id   AF-Q9XMU7-F1
#
_cell.length_a   1.000
_cell.length_b   1.000
_cell.length_c   1.000
_cell.angle_alpha   90.00
_cell.angle_beta   90.00
_cell.angle_gamma   90.00
#
_symmetry.space_group_name_H-M   'P 1'
#
loop_
_entity.id
_entity.type
_entity.pdbx_description
1 polymer ?
#
loop_
_entity_poly.entity_id
_entity_poly.type
_entity_poly.pdbx_seq_one_letter_code
_entity_poly.pdbx_strand_id
1 'polypeptide(L)'
;MKEFFQLNGYIFNKDTNFYSTKNKIYGWKNYTYKIIYERFEKYYHNNIISYKDAEWKKFKSILLHFFPKSRNLKNRVDCNIFFLDFLNTYRGLRHSKGLPVRGQRTWTNAWSTYRSNLNLRKFKLEIAKRIYGNMPTPTLTTIYLAEQINYIWKLQWKKEWLQARSKRLKLMQNEHNMFKIDLNSMAKGYIDGFDKKKELTKKKKSQSKKNVFTLGFEHGFTLFYLRPNNSLSAKEKNKIKIVLTEEETRNKIIQKKKKIVLKKKPEKKKKNSSWE
;
A
#
# COMPACT_ATOMS: atom_id res chain seq x y z
N MET A 1 -2.46 26.30 32.65
CA MET A 1 -2.27 24.99 31.98
C MET A 1 -1.49 24.07 32.90
N LYS A 2 -1.90 22.81 33.11
CA LYS A 2 -1.10 21.86 33.89
C LYS A 2 0.27 21.68 33.22
N GLU A 3 1.36 21.81 33.99
CA GLU A 3 2.69 21.57 33.46
C GLU A 3 2.85 20.11 33.01
N PHE A 4 3.37 19.91 31.79
CA PHE A 4 3.64 18.59 31.24
C PHE A 4 5.10 18.47 30.78
N PHE A 5 5.58 17.22 30.67
CA PHE A 5 6.88 16.89 30.12
C PHE A 5 6.73 15.77 29.10
N GLN A 6 7.17 16.00 27.86
CA GLN A 6 7.08 15.01 26.80
C GLN A 6 8.44 14.38 26.49
N LEU A 7 8.49 13.05 26.50
CA LEU A 7 9.70 12.30 26.17
C LEU A 7 9.33 10.94 25.54
N ASN A 8 10.07 10.52 24.50
CA ASN A 8 9.82 9.28 23.76
C ASN A 8 8.34 9.12 23.30
N GLY A 9 7.69 10.23 22.93
CA GLY A 9 6.29 10.26 22.52
C GLY A 9 5.25 10.07 23.65
N TYR A 10 5.69 9.91 24.91
CA TYR A 10 4.81 9.85 26.08
C TYR A 10 4.76 11.21 26.79
N ILE A 11 3.61 11.54 27.37
CA ILE A 11 3.37 12.80 28.10
C ILE A 11 3.29 12.47 29.60
N PHE A 12 4.23 13.01 30.37
CA PHE A 12 4.27 12.95 31.81
C PHE A 12 3.63 14.19 32.43
N ASN A 13 2.83 13.98 33.47
CA ASN A 13 2.27 15.03 34.32
C ASN A 13 2.66 14.75 35.78
N LYS A 14 2.47 15.73 36.68
CA LYS A 14 2.71 15.54 38.12
C LYS A 14 1.87 14.39 38.73
N ASP A 15 0.70 14.12 38.13
CA ASP A 15 -0.22 13.05 38.55
C ASP A 15 0.24 11.64 38.08
N THR A 16 1.25 11.54 37.22
CA THR A 16 1.63 10.25 36.60
C THR A 16 2.44 9.37 37.56
N ASN A 17 2.06 8.10 37.69
CA ASN A 17 2.91 7.10 38.33
C ASN A 17 3.92 6.55 37.33
N PHE A 18 5.21 6.82 37.56
CA PHE A 18 6.28 6.43 36.62
C PHE A 18 6.32 4.92 36.38
N TYR A 19 6.20 4.09 37.42
CA TYR A 19 6.25 2.63 37.26
C TYR A 19 5.16 2.09 36.32
N SER A 20 3.95 2.65 36.40
CA SER A 20 2.81 2.25 35.56
C SER A 20 3.03 2.49 34.06
N THR A 21 3.96 3.39 33.70
CA THR A 21 4.25 3.75 32.31
C THR A 21 5.01 2.66 31.53
N LYS A 22 5.56 1.65 32.23
CA LYS A 22 6.37 0.54 31.69
C LYS A 22 5.72 -0.23 30.54
N ASN A 23 4.40 -0.37 30.57
CA ASN A 23 3.65 -1.05 29.51
C ASN A 23 3.17 -0.10 28.41
N LYS A 24 3.18 1.21 28.66
CA LYS A 24 2.73 2.26 27.73
C LYS A 24 3.87 2.77 26.85
N ILE A 25 5.06 2.93 27.41
CA ILE A 25 6.23 3.47 26.70
C ILE A 25 6.88 2.38 25.86
N TYR A 26 7.11 2.69 24.59
CA TYR A 26 7.79 1.77 23.66
C TYR A 26 9.30 1.76 23.89
N GLY A 27 9.87 0.58 24.12
CA GLY A 27 11.31 0.36 24.26
C GLY A 27 11.86 0.43 25.68
N TRP A 28 11.09 0.93 26.66
CA TRP A 28 11.53 0.98 28.07
C TRP A 28 10.86 -0.14 28.87
N LYS A 29 11.66 -1.03 29.47
CA LYS A 29 11.22 -2.25 30.17
C LYS A 29 12.00 -2.42 31.48
N ASN A 30 11.88 -3.57 32.16
CA ASN A 30 12.42 -3.81 33.51
C ASN A 30 13.84 -3.26 33.69
N TYR A 31 14.74 -3.61 32.77
CA TYR A 31 16.15 -3.23 32.85
C TYR A 31 16.37 -1.71 32.79
N THR A 32 15.73 -1.02 31.84
CA THR A 32 15.85 0.44 31.74
C THR A 32 15.25 1.15 32.94
N TYR A 33 14.12 0.65 33.47
CA TYR A 33 13.53 1.21 34.69
C TYR A 33 14.45 1.02 35.89
N LYS A 34 15.07 -0.16 36.04
CA LYS A 34 16.04 -0.43 37.12
C LYS A 34 17.17 0.61 37.11
N ILE A 35 17.80 0.83 35.96
CA ILE A 35 18.86 1.84 35.79
C ILE A 35 18.36 3.24 36.13
N ILE A 36 17.15 3.59 35.71
CA ILE A 36 16.56 4.90 36.02
C ILE A 36 16.35 5.05 37.54
N TYR A 37 15.78 4.06 38.21
CA TYR A 37 15.59 4.07 39.67
C TYR A 37 16.91 4.18 40.44
N GLU A 38 17.94 3.44 40.01
CA GLU A 38 19.31 3.54 40.54
C GLU A 38 19.85 4.97 40.39
N ARG A 39 19.65 5.60 39.22
CA ARG A 39 20.07 7.00 38.99
C ARG A 39 19.32 8.01 39.85
N PHE A 40 18.07 7.72 40.20
CA PHE A 40 17.26 8.53 41.12
C PHE A 40 17.52 8.23 42.60
N GLU A 41 18.32 7.19 42.90
CA GLU A 41 18.59 6.71 44.27
C GLU A 41 17.29 6.42 45.05
N LYS A 42 16.30 5.86 44.35
CA LYS A 42 15.00 5.49 44.93
C LYS A 42 14.77 4.00 44.74
N TYR A 43 14.08 3.37 45.70
CA TYR A 43 13.64 1.99 45.57
C TYR A 43 12.74 1.80 44.35
N TYR A 44 12.87 0.62 43.75
CA TYR A 44 12.04 0.22 42.62
C TYR A 44 10.56 0.27 43.03
N HIS A 45 9.69 0.79 42.14
CA HIS A 45 8.26 1.07 42.36
C HIS A 45 7.91 2.34 43.13
N ASN A 46 8.85 2.99 43.81
CA ASN A 46 8.53 4.26 44.50
C ASN A 46 8.18 5.35 43.50
N ASN A 47 7.27 6.24 43.87
CA ASN A 47 6.91 7.32 42.97
C ASN A 47 8.07 8.34 42.90
N ILE A 48 8.62 8.50 41.69
CA ILE A 48 9.71 9.43 41.43
C ILE A 48 9.16 10.87 41.22
N ILE A 49 7.91 10.96 40.76
CA ILE A 49 7.23 12.22 40.44
C ILE A 49 6.49 12.73 41.69
N SER A 50 6.56 14.04 41.91
CA SER A 50 5.94 14.76 43.02
C SER A 50 5.39 16.11 42.55
N TYR A 51 4.50 16.70 43.35
CA TYR A 51 3.94 18.03 43.06
C TYR A 51 4.95 19.17 43.28
N LYS A 52 5.99 18.94 44.09
CA LYS A 52 7.06 19.92 44.37
C LYS A 52 7.87 20.24 43.11
N ASP A 53 8.07 21.53 42.83
CA ASP A 53 8.74 21.98 41.61
C ASP A 53 10.22 21.58 41.53
N ALA A 54 10.92 21.50 42.66
CA ALA A 54 12.30 21.04 42.72
C ALA A 54 12.44 19.58 42.25
N GLU A 55 11.56 18.69 42.72
CA GLU A 55 11.54 17.29 42.30
C GLU A 55 11.14 17.14 40.83
N TRP A 56 10.22 17.98 40.35
CA TRP A 56 9.82 18.00 38.95
C TRP A 56 10.94 18.46 38.00
N LYS A 57 11.72 19.48 38.39
CA LYS A 57 12.93 19.91 37.66
C LYS A 57 14.02 18.82 37.68
N LYS A 58 14.24 18.16 38.82
CA LYS A 58 15.15 17.01 38.96
C LYS A 58 14.71 15.84 38.07
N PHE A 59 13.41 15.54 38.03
CA PHE A 59 12.85 14.49 37.19
C PHE A 59 13.11 14.73 35.70
N LYS A 60 12.83 15.96 35.21
CA LYS A 60 13.07 16.36 33.82
C LYS A 60 14.55 16.26 33.45
N SER A 61 15.44 16.81 34.26
CA SER A 61 16.89 16.81 33.98
C SER A 61 17.45 15.40 33.87
N ILE A 62 17.17 14.54 34.86
CA ILE A 62 17.65 13.15 34.85
C ILE A 62 17.12 12.38 33.64
N LEU A 63 15.82 12.47 33.34
CA LEU A 63 15.26 11.74 32.19
C LEU A 63 15.79 12.21 30.84
N LEU A 64 16.12 13.50 30.68
CA LEU A 64 16.69 14.03 29.44
C LEU A 64 18.08 13.46 29.14
N HIS A 65 18.83 13.02 30.15
CA HIS A 65 20.11 12.33 29.92
C HIS A 65 19.93 10.93 29.31
N PHE A 66 18.82 10.24 29.59
CA PHE A 66 18.57 8.89 29.07
C PHE A 66 18.05 8.87 27.65
N PHE A 67 17.37 9.94 27.21
CA PHE A 67 16.76 9.96 25.89
C PHE A 67 16.66 11.39 25.34
N PRO A 68 17.00 11.60 24.06
CA PRO A 68 16.94 12.93 23.46
C PRO A 68 15.51 13.46 23.42
N LYS A 69 15.36 14.76 23.70
CA LYS A 69 14.08 15.47 23.61
C LYS A 69 13.51 15.35 22.19
N SER A 70 12.17 15.42 22.07
CA SER A 70 11.39 15.40 20.82
C SER A 70 11.57 14.19 19.89
N ARG A 71 12.31 13.16 20.29
CA ARG A 71 12.45 11.91 19.55
C ARG A 71 11.43 10.85 20.00
N ASN A 72 11.27 9.82 19.18
CA ASN A 72 10.41 8.67 19.48
C ASN A 72 11.02 7.40 18.87
N LEU A 73 11.22 6.37 19.69
CA LEU A 73 11.79 5.08 19.26
C LEU A 73 10.93 4.38 18.21
N LYS A 74 9.60 4.45 18.33
CA LYS A 74 8.68 3.79 17.39
C LYS A 74 8.84 4.36 15.98
N ASN A 75 8.83 5.69 15.88
CA ASN A 75 9.02 6.37 14.61
C ASN A 75 10.40 6.06 14.00
N ARG A 76 11.45 5.97 14.83
CA ARG A 76 12.79 5.59 14.37
C ARG A 76 12.81 4.19 13.75
N VAL A 77 12.13 3.21 14.37
CA VAL A 77 12.02 1.85 13.83
C VAL A 77 11.27 1.84 12.50
N ASP A 78 10.14 2.55 12.43
CA ASP A 78 9.33 2.61 11.20
C ASP A 78 10.11 3.29 10.06
N CYS A 79 10.85 4.36 10.33
CA CYS A 79 11.74 5.00 9.38
C CYS A 79 12.83 4.06 8.88
N ASN A 80 13.47 3.28 9.77
CA ASN A 80 14.50 2.31 9.38
C ASN A 80 13.92 1.24 8.44
N ILE A 81 12.71 0.74 8.71
CA ILE A 81 12.04 -0.25 7.85
C ILE A 81 11.65 0.38 6.51
N PHE A 82 11.12 1.59 6.51
CA PHE A 82 10.78 2.31 5.28
C PHE A 82 12.02 2.59 4.42
N PHE A 83 13.14 2.96 5.03
CA PHE A 83 14.40 3.21 4.33
C PHE A 83 14.86 2.00 3.50
N LEU A 84 14.68 0.79 4.03
CA LEU A 84 14.98 -0.45 3.30
C LEU A 84 14.11 -0.63 2.03
N ASP A 85 12.83 -0.29 2.10
CA ASP A 85 11.91 -0.36 0.95
C ASP A 85 12.12 0.81 -0.02
N PHE A 86 12.45 2.00 0.50
CA PHE A 86 12.78 3.18 -0.28
C PHE A 86 14.00 2.95 -1.19
N LEU A 87 15.03 2.27 -0.67
CA LEU A 87 16.19 1.84 -1.45
C LEU A 87 15.92 0.61 -2.35
N ASN A 88 14.68 0.12 -2.40
CA ASN A 88 14.28 -1.06 -3.18
C ASN A 88 15.05 -2.34 -2.83
N THR A 89 15.34 -2.56 -1.54
CA THR A 89 16.06 -3.75 -1.08
C THR A 89 15.15 -4.98 -0.96
N TYR A 90 15.75 -6.17 -0.97
CA TYR A 90 15.05 -7.44 -0.73
C TYR A 90 14.24 -7.45 0.59
N ARG A 91 14.82 -6.90 1.67
CA ARG A 91 14.15 -6.84 2.97
C ARG A 91 12.91 -5.95 2.93
N GLY A 92 13.00 -4.81 2.24
CA GLY A 92 11.86 -3.91 2.02
C GLY A 92 10.66 -4.62 1.36
N LEU A 93 10.93 -5.36 0.29
CA LEU A 93 9.92 -6.17 -0.41
C LEU A 93 9.26 -7.21 0.50
N ARG A 94 10.04 -7.89 1.35
CA ARG A 94 9.52 -8.88 2.31
C ARG A 94 8.62 -8.21 3.36
N HIS A 95 9.04 -7.08 3.94
CA HIS A 95 8.20 -6.30 4.86
C HIS A 95 6.89 -5.84 4.21
N SER A 96 6.94 -5.36 2.96
CA SER A 96 5.76 -4.88 2.22
C SER A 96 4.74 -6.01 2.01
N LYS A 97 5.22 -7.17 1.55
CA LYS A 97 4.40 -8.36 1.29
C LYS A 97 3.94 -9.09 2.55
N GLY A 98 4.51 -8.80 3.73
CA GLY A 98 4.22 -9.52 4.99
C GLY A 98 4.86 -10.90 5.04
N LEU A 99 5.97 -11.08 4.33
CA LEU A 99 6.75 -12.31 4.30
C LEU A 99 7.87 -12.28 5.35
N PRO A 100 8.33 -13.46 5.81
CA PRO A 100 9.49 -13.56 6.68
C PRO A 100 10.75 -12.96 6.04
N VAL A 101 11.56 -12.31 6.88
CA VAL A 101 12.75 -11.53 6.47
C VAL A 101 14.06 -12.28 6.75
N ARG A 102 14.07 -13.25 7.68
CA ARG A 102 15.28 -13.97 8.14
C ARG A 102 15.41 -15.35 7.49
N GLY A 103 14.93 -15.50 6.26
CA GLY A 103 15.01 -16.78 5.53
C GLY A 103 14.08 -17.89 6.05
N GLN A 104 13.09 -17.56 6.90
CA GLN A 104 12.13 -18.57 7.33
C GLN A 104 11.30 -19.11 6.15
N ARG A 105 10.98 -20.41 6.20
CA ARG A 105 10.20 -21.13 5.17
C ARG A 105 8.80 -20.51 5.00
N THR A 106 8.39 -20.31 3.75
CA THR A 106 7.10 -19.68 3.41
C THR A 106 6.02 -20.64 2.92
N TRP A 107 6.36 -21.90 2.63
CA TRP A 107 5.39 -22.88 2.09
C TRP A 107 4.29 -23.25 3.10
N THR A 108 4.63 -23.35 4.39
CA THR A 108 3.70 -23.76 5.45
C THR A 108 3.33 -22.60 6.39
N ASN A 109 4.31 -22.09 7.14
CA ASN A 109 4.05 -21.29 8.35
C ASN A 109 4.56 -19.84 8.24
N ALA A 110 3.81 -18.96 7.57
CA ALA A 110 4.11 -17.51 7.47
C ALA A 110 2.97 -16.60 7.99
N TRP A 111 2.00 -17.16 8.71
CA TRP A 111 0.77 -16.47 9.12
C TRP A 111 1.01 -15.33 10.11
N SER A 112 1.91 -15.55 11.08
CA SER A 112 2.22 -14.55 12.11
C SER A 112 2.82 -13.28 11.48
N THR A 113 3.75 -13.42 10.53
CA THR A 113 4.36 -12.27 9.85
C THR A 113 3.33 -11.50 9.02
N TYR A 114 2.42 -12.21 8.35
CA TYR A 114 1.39 -11.57 7.53
C TYR A 114 0.42 -10.70 8.35
N ARG A 115 0.08 -11.13 9.58
CA ARG A 115 -0.87 -10.45 10.46
C ARG A 115 -0.23 -9.35 11.32
N SER A 116 0.96 -9.60 11.88
CA SER A 116 1.58 -8.69 12.86
C SER A 116 2.41 -7.57 12.23
N ASN A 117 3.12 -7.85 11.13
CA ASN A 117 4.04 -6.89 10.50
C ASN A 117 3.28 -5.92 9.58
N LEU A 118 2.67 -4.89 10.18
CA LEU A 118 1.82 -3.93 9.46
C LEU A 118 2.44 -2.54 9.31
N ASN A 119 3.60 -2.28 9.91
CA ASN A 119 4.19 -0.94 10.00
C ASN A 119 4.39 -0.30 8.62
N LEU A 120 5.10 -0.99 7.72
CA LEU A 120 5.36 -0.48 6.37
C LEU A 120 4.08 -0.29 5.54
N ARG A 121 3.10 -1.18 5.70
CA ARG A 121 1.81 -1.09 5.00
C ARG A 121 1.02 0.14 5.43
N LYS A 122 0.98 0.43 6.73
CA LYS A 122 0.35 1.64 7.28
C LYS A 122 1.08 2.90 6.80
N PHE A 123 2.41 2.89 6.84
CA PHE A 123 3.23 4.01 6.36
C PHE A 123 2.99 4.33 4.87
N LYS A 124 2.93 3.30 4.01
CA LYS A 124 2.61 3.47 2.58
C LYS A 124 1.22 4.03 2.35
N LEU A 125 0.23 3.61 3.14
CA LEU A 125 -1.12 4.15 3.05
C LEU A 125 -1.16 5.64 3.39
N GLU A 126 -0.42 6.10 4.40
CA GLU A 126 -0.31 7.52 4.74
C GLU A 126 0.33 8.32 3.59
N ILE A 127 1.39 7.80 2.97
CA ILE A 127 1.99 8.42 1.78
C ILE A 127 0.98 8.50 0.63
N ALA A 128 0.27 7.40 0.35
CA ALA A 128 -0.71 7.34 -0.73
C ALA A 128 -1.85 8.35 -0.50
N LYS A 129 -2.31 8.52 0.75
CA LYS A 129 -3.30 9.56 1.11
C LYS A 129 -2.81 10.98 0.84
N ARG A 130 -1.52 11.27 1.09
CA ARG A 130 -0.94 12.59 0.79
C ARG A 130 -0.91 12.87 -0.71
N ILE A 131 -0.66 11.84 -1.53
CA ILE A 131 -0.51 12.00 -2.99
C ILE A 131 -1.87 12.07 -3.70
N TYR A 132 -2.75 11.12 -3.38
CA TYR A 132 -4.01 10.89 -4.09
C TYR A 132 -5.25 11.36 -3.32
N GLY A 133 -5.07 11.97 -2.14
CA GLY A 133 -6.17 12.45 -1.30
C GLY A 133 -6.86 11.34 -0.52
N ASN A 134 -8.05 11.66 0.01
CA ASN A 134 -8.80 10.78 0.90
C ASN A 134 -9.63 9.72 0.15
N MET A 135 -8.99 8.95 -0.74
CA MET A 135 -9.63 7.81 -1.39
C MET A 135 -9.78 6.61 -0.44
N PRO A 136 -10.71 5.67 -0.72
CA PRO A 136 -10.84 4.44 0.05
C PRO A 136 -9.52 3.68 0.17
N THR A 137 -9.24 3.09 1.34
CA THR A 137 -7.97 2.37 1.54
C THR A 137 -7.73 1.22 0.55
N PRO A 138 -8.74 0.43 0.10
CA PRO A 138 -8.49 -0.64 -0.87
C PRO A 138 -8.11 -0.13 -2.26
N THR A 139 -8.53 1.09 -2.64
CA THR A 139 -8.12 1.66 -3.93
C THR A 139 -6.70 2.23 -3.84
N LEU A 140 -6.33 2.81 -2.70
CA LEU A 140 -4.95 3.23 -2.47
C LEU A 140 -3.98 2.04 -2.49
N THR A 141 -4.37 0.89 -1.92
CA THR A 141 -3.53 -0.32 -1.98
C THR A 141 -3.33 -0.84 -3.39
N THR A 142 -4.36 -0.84 -4.24
CA THR A 142 -4.18 -1.28 -5.63
C THR A 142 -3.22 -0.37 -6.38
N ILE A 143 -3.27 0.94 -6.16
CA ILE A 143 -2.42 1.93 -6.83
C ILE A 143 -0.94 1.73 -6.49
N TYR A 144 -0.56 1.79 -5.20
CA TYR A 144 0.88 1.73 -4.87
C TYR A 144 1.47 0.33 -5.13
N LEU A 145 0.68 -0.74 -5.02
CA LEU A 145 1.14 -2.10 -5.36
C LEU A 145 1.39 -2.24 -6.86
N ALA A 146 0.48 -1.76 -7.69
CA ALA A 146 0.62 -1.76 -9.14
C ALA A 146 1.85 -0.92 -9.57
N GLU A 147 2.04 0.24 -8.96
CA GLU A 147 3.19 1.11 -9.21
C GLU A 147 4.52 0.44 -8.84
N GLN A 148 4.59 -0.17 -7.65
CA GLN A 148 5.78 -0.90 -7.18
C GLN A 148 6.11 -2.08 -8.11
N ILE A 149 5.11 -2.83 -8.56
CA ILE A 149 5.31 -3.96 -9.48
C ILE A 149 5.90 -3.48 -10.80
N ASN A 150 5.30 -2.48 -11.45
CA ASN A 150 5.83 -1.95 -12.70
C ASN A 150 7.29 -1.43 -12.54
N TYR A 151 7.61 -0.81 -11.40
CA TYR A 151 8.97 -0.36 -11.13
C TYR A 151 9.99 -1.51 -10.97
N ILE A 152 9.62 -2.58 -10.27
CA ILE A 152 10.44 -3.79 -10.15
C ILE A 152 10.70 -4.38 -11.54
N TRP A 153 9.66 -4.54 -12.37
CA TRP A 153 9.88 -5.09 -13.71
C TRP A 153 10.78 -4.20 -14.58
N LYS A 154 10.69 -2.87 -14.46
CA LYS A 154 11.58 -1.95 -15.18
C LYS A 154 13.06 -2.19 -14.82
N LEU A 155 13.37 -2.44 -13.54
CA LEU A 155 14.74 -2.60 -13.06
C LEU A 155 15.26 -4.03 -13.26
N GLN A 156 14.54 -5.03 -12.78
CA GLN A 156 14.99 -6.42 -12.80
C GLN A 156 14.76 -7.12 -14.16
N TRP A 157 13.67 -6.80 -14.86
CA TRP A 157 13.23 -7.47 -16.10
C TRP A 157 13.01 -6.45 -17.23
N LYS A 158 14.06 -5.68 -17.52
CA LYS A 158 14.00 -4.53 -18.43
C LYS A 158 13.57 -4.92 -19.85
N LYS A 159 13.95 -6.11 -20.34
CA LYS A 159 13.61 -6.58 -21.69
C LYS A 159 12.10 -6.73 -21.86
N GLU A 160 11.46 -7.40 -20.91
CA GLU A 160 10.02 -7.63 -20.84
C GLU A 160 9.26 -6.31 -20.71
N TRP A 161 9.78 -5.39 -19.87
CA TRP A 161 9.23 -4.05 -19.74
C TRP A 161 9.30 -3.24 -21.05
N LEU A 162 10.41 -3.32 -21.80
CA LEU A 162 10.56 -2.67 -23.11
C LEU A 162 9.62 -3.25 -24.16
N GLN A 163 9.39 -4.56 -24.16
CA GLN A 163 8.41 -5.20 -25.04
C GLN A 163 6.98 -4.69 -24.76
N ALA A 164 6.58 -4.63 -23.49
CA ALA A 164 5.27 -4.10 -23.12
C ALA A 164 5.14 -2.61 -23.50
N ARG A 165 6.18 -1.82 -23.29
CA ARG A 165 6.24 -0.40 -23.67
C ARG A 165 6.07 -0.21 -25.18
N SER A 166 6.80 -0.97 -26.00
CA SER A 166 6.75 -0.83 -27.46
C SER A 166 5.37 -1.16 -28.02
N LYS A 167 4.72 -2.22 -27.52
CA LYS A 167 3.33 -2.57 -27.91
C LYS A 167 2.35 -1.44 -27.60
N ARG A 168 2.49 -0.78 -26.44
CA ARG A 168 1.67 0.39 -26.08
C ARG A 168 1.94 1.58 -27.00
N LEU A 169 3.20 1.94 -27.23
CA LEU A 169 3.55 3.10 -28.06
C LEU A 169 3.08 2.94 -29.51
N LYS A 170 3.20 1.74 -30.09
CA LYS A 170 2.64 1.41 -31.41
C LYS A 170 1.13 1.62 -31.46
N LEU A 171 0.40 1.25 -30.39
CA LEU A 171 -1.03 1.51 -30.32
C LEU A 171 -1.34 3.02 -30.21
N MET A 172 -0.52 3.77 -29.48
CA MET A 172 -0.72 5.21 -29.27
C MET A 172 -0.50 6.06 -30.53
N GLN A 173 0.31 5.59 -31.48
CA GLN A 173 0.46 6.25 -32.79
C GLN A 173 -0.87 6.27 -33.58
N ASN A 174 -1.77 5.32 -33.32
CA ASN A 174 -3.08 5.28 -33.98
C ASN A 174 -4.09 6.10 -33.16
N GLU A 175 -4.46 7.28 -33.65
CA GLU A 175 -5.24 8.26 -32.89
C GLU A 175 -6.60 7.78 -32.42
N HIS A 176 -7.23 6.85 -33.14
CA HIS A 176 -8.59 6.36 -32.85
C HIS A 176 -8.64 5.28 -31.76
N ASN A 177 -7.49 4.73 -31.34
CA ASN A 177 -7.49 3.60 -30.44
C ASN A 177 -7.52 4.02 -28.97
N MET A 178 -8.54 3.53 -28.26
CA MET A 178 -8.58 3.59 -26.80
C MET A 178 -7.83 2.41 -26.19
N PHE A 179 -7.19 2.64 -25.04
CA PHE A 179 -6.60 1.58 -24.23
C PHE A 179 -6.94 1.70 -22.75
N LYS A 180 -6.79 0.58 -22.04
CA LYS A 180 -7.05 0.51 -20.60
C LYS A 180 -5.80 0.15 -19.83
N ILE A 181 -5.73 0.66 -18.60
CA ILE A 181 -4.70 0.32 -17.63
C ILE A 181 -5.36 -0.49 -16.51
N ASP A 182 -5.00 -1.77 -16.38
CA ASP A 182 -5.63 -2.70 -15.43
C ASP A 182 -4.85 -2.76 -14.11
N LEU A 183 -4.98 -1.71 -13.30
CA LEU A 183 -4.27 -1.58 -12.02
C LEU A 183 -4.66 -2.68 -11.02
N ASN A 184 -5.91 -3.12 -11.03
CA ASN A 184 -6.37 -4.21 -10.18
C ASN A 184 -5.64 -5.53 -10.49
N SER A 185 -5.49 -5.86 -11.78
CA SER A 185 -4.74 -7.07 -12.18
C SER A 185 -3.26 -6.94 -11.82
N MET A 186 -2.67 -5.76 -12.04
CA MET A 186 -1.29 -5.45 -11.64
C MET A 186 -1.09 -5.63 -10.13
N ALA A 187 -1.97 -5.10 -9.29
CA ALA A 187 -1.87 -5.19 -7.83
C ALA A 187 -1.89 -6.64 -7.32
N LYS A 188 -2.62 -7.53 -8.00
CA LYS A 188 -2.63 -8.98 -7.74
C LYS A 188 -1.40 -9.72 -8.29
N GLY A 189 -0.58 -9.04 -9.10
CA GLY A 189 0.62 -9.61 -9.74
C GLY A 189 0.40 -10.20 -11.13
N TYR A 190 -0.79 -10.03 -11.73
CA TYR A 190 -1.05 -10.48 -13.09
C TYR A 190 -0.50 -9.46 -14.09
N ILE A 191 0.48 -9.88 -14.90
CA ILE A 191 1.16 -9.06 -15.90
C ILE A 191 1.08 -9.70 -17.29
N ASP A 192 1.12 -8.84 -18.31
CA ASP A 192 1.02 -9.18 -19.72
C ASP A 192 1.86 -8.19 -20.56
N GLY A 193 2.00 -8.46 -21.86
CA GLY A 193 2.65 -7.55 -22.82
C GLY A 193 4.02 -7.99 -23.33
N PHE A 194 4.50 -9.16 -22.94
CA PHE A 194 5.79 -9.72 -23.39
C PHE A 194 5.67 -11.19 -23.75
N ASP A 195 6.67 -11.69 -24.46
CA ASP A 195 6.66 -13.06 -24.97
C ASP A 195 7.14 -14.03 -23.88
N LYS A 196 6.37 -15.10 -23.66
CA LYS A 196 6.63 -16.09 -22.59
C LYS A 196 7.36 -17.29 -23.19
N LYS A 197 8.30 -17.89 -22.42
CA LYS A 197 9.02 -19.12 -22.83
C LYS A 197 8.07 -20.26 -23.23
N LYS A 198 6.94 -20.39 -22.53
CA LYS A 198 5.86 -21.30 -22.93
C LYS A 198 4.87 -20.54 -23.80
N GLU A 199 4.69 -21.02 -25.04
CA GLU A 199 3.66 -20.49 -25.91
C GLU A 199 2.26 -20.72 -25.33
N LEU A 200 1.47 -19.64 -25.32
CA LEU A 200 0.07 -19.72 -24.97
C LEU A 200 -0.69 -20.45 -26.09
N THR A 201 -1.62 -21.33 -25.71
CA THR A 201 -2.55 -21.95 -26.67
C THR A 201 -3.33 -20.87 -27.42
N LYS A 202 -3.71 -21.13 -28.68
CA LYS A 202 -4.48 -20.20 -29.53
C LYS A 202 -5.73 -19.65 -28.81
N LYS A 203 -6.40 -20.50 -28.01
CA LYS A 203 -7.56 -20.13 -27.17
C LYS A 203 -7.23 -19.11 -26.07
N LYS A 204 -6.07 -19.22 -25.41
CA LYS A 204 -5.62 -18.24 -24.41
C LYS A 204 -5.14 -16.94 -25.07
N LYS A 205 -4.51 -17.02 -26.25
CA LYS A 205 -4.13 -15.84 -27.05
C LYS A 205 -5.36 -15.02 -27.46
N SER A 206 -6.45 -15.66 -27.91
CA SER A 206 -7.70 -14.96 -28.28
C SER A 206 -8.48 -14.41 -27.07
N GLN A 207 -8.33 -14.99 -25.88
CA GLN A 207 -8.91 -14.50 -24.63
C GLN A 207 -8.18 -13.28 -24.03
N SER A 208 -6.99 -12.95 -24.52
CA SER A 208 -6.27 -11.76 -24.07
C SER A 208 -7.10 -10.51 -24.36
N LYS A 209 -7.26 -9.65 -23.35
CA LYS A 209 -8.08 -8.45 -23.49
C LYS A 209 -7.38 -7.50 -24.47
N LYS A 210 -7.99 -7.27 -25.65
CA LYS A 210 -7.48 -6.28 -26.62
C LYS A 210 -7.29 -4.91 -25.94
N ASN A 211 -6.14 -4.28 -26.20
CA ASN A 211 -5.77 -2.93 -25.75
C ASN A 211 -5.82 -2.71 -24.23
N VAL A 212 -5.54 -3.75 -23.43
CA VAL A 212 -5.34 -3.61 -21.99
C VAL A 212 -3.86 -3.79 -21.67
N PHE A 213 -3.28 -2.82 -20.98
CA PHE A 213 -1.88 -2.82 -20.61
C PHE A 213 -1.73 -2.90 -19.09
N THR A 214 -0.73 -3.68 -18.66
CA THR A 214 -0.36 -3.89 -17.25
C THR A 214 1.09 -3.51 -16.97
N LEU A 215 1.93 -3.34 -18.00
CA LEU A 215 3.37 -3.08 -17.84
C LEU A 215 3.86 -2.06 -18.88
N GLY A 216 5.07 -1.54 -18.69
CA GLY A 216 5.75 -0.65 -19.65
C GLY A 216 5.56 0.83 -19.37
N PHE A 217 5.01 1.21 -18.20
CA PHE A 217 4.84 2.60 -17.78
C PHE A 217 6.09 3.12 -17.07
N GLU A 218 6.33 4.43 -17.12
CA GLU A 218 7.33 5.06 -16.26
C GLU A 218 6.83 5.12 -14.81
N HIS A 219 7.76 5.25 -13.86
CA HIS A 219 7.39 5.43 -12.45
C HIS A 219 6.58 6.73 -12.26
N GLY A 220 5.61 6.76 -11.35
CA GLY A 220 4.71 7.91 -11.18
C GLY A 220 3.58 8.02 -12.23
N PHE A 221 3.42 7.05 -13.13
CA PHE A 221 2.36 7.10 -14.16
C PHE A 221 0.94 7.18 -13.58
N THR A 222 0.69 6.58 -12.42
CA THR A 222 -0.60 6.63 -11.73
C THR A 222 -0.98 8.05 -11.35
N LEU A 223 -0.02 8.85 -10.88
CA LEU A 223 -0.22 10.28 -10.62
C LEU A 223 -0.58 11.04 -11.91
N PHE A 224 0.14 10.73 -13.00
CA PHE A 224 -0.08 11.33 -14.32
C PHE A 224 -1.41 10.94 -14.99
N TYR A 225 -2.07 9.86 -14.57
CA TYR A 225 -3.39 9.52 -15.12
C TYR A 225 -4.55 9.82 -14.18
N LEU A 226 -4.32 9.89 -12.86
CA LEU A 226 -5.39 10.13 -11.88
C LEU A 226 -5.60 11.62 -11.56
N ARG A 227 -4.57 12.48 -11.68
CA ARG A 227 -4.75 13.90 -11.36
C ARG A 227 -5.52 14.66 -12.47
N PRO A 228 -6.41 15.59 -12.11
CA PRO A 228 -7.17 16.39 -13.07
C PRO A 228 -6.27 17.39 -13.81
N ASN A 229 -5.28 17.98 -13.13
CA ASN A 229 -4.39 19.04 -13.64
C ASN A 229 -3.17 18.49 -14.39
N ASN A 230 -3.39 17.56 -15.31
CA ASN A 230 -2.33 16.97 -16.12
C ASN A 230 -2.35 17.60 -17.52
N SER A 231 -1.17 17.66 -18.15
CA SER A 231 -0.95 18.28 -19.47
C SER A 231 -1.72 17.64 -20.64
N LEU A 232 -2.40 16.52 -20.38
CA LEU A 232 -3.23 15.83 -21.38
C LEU A 232 -4.46 16.64 -21.74
N SER A 233 -4.71 16.76 -23.05
CA SER A 233 -5.96 17.31 -23.58
C SER A 233 -7.15 16.44 -23.17
N ALA A 234 -8.36 17.04 -23.09
CA ALA A 234 -9.59 16.31 -22.81
C ALA A 234 -9.81 15.13 -23.77
N LYS A 235 -9.42 15.27 -25.04
CA LYS A 235 -9.48 14.20 -26.04
C LYS A 235 -8.56 13.02 -25.67
N GLU A 236 -7.36 13.28 -25.16
CA GLU A 236 -6.39 12.25 -24.78
C GLU A 236 -6.79 11.55 -23.47
N LYS A 237 -7.32 12.30 -22.51
CA LYS A 237 -7.90 11.75 -21.27
C LYS A 237 -9.03 10.76 -21.58
N ASN A 238 -9.88 11.09 -22.54
CA ASN A 238 -10.97 10.20 -22.96
C ASN A 238 -10.48 8.90 -23.63
N LYS A 239 -9.25 8.86 -24.18
CA LYS A 239 -8.67 7.65 -24.81
C LYS A 239 -8.18 6.62 -23.79
N ILE A 240 -7.89 7.04 -22.56
CA ILE A 240 -7.27 6.20 -21.53
C ILE A 240 -8.27 5.92 -20.41
N LYS A 241 -8.51 4.64 -20.12
CA LYS A 241 -9.40 4.25 -19.00
C LYS A 241 -8.64 3.43 -17.97
N ILE A 242 -8.66 3.89 -16.72
CA ILE A 242 -8.05 3.20 -15.59
C ILE A 242 -9.07 2.22 -14.99
N VAL A 243 -8.65 1.02 -14.66
CA VAL A 243 -9.48 0.00 -13.98
C VAL A 243 -8.94 -0.21 -12.57
N LEU A 244 -9.66 0.32 -11.57
CA LEU A 244 -9.29 0.25 -10.15
C LEU A 244 -9.97 -0.91 -9.41
N THR A 245 -11.20 -1.28 -9.78
CA THR A 245 -11.99 -2.33 -9.12
C THR A 245 -12.53 -3.35 -10.14
N GLU A 246 -12.87 -4.56 -9.68
CA GLU A 246 -13.55 -5.53 -10.54
C GLU A 246 -14.98 -5.11 -10.90
N GLU A 247 -15.65 -4.30 -10.08
CA GLU A 247 -17.06 -3.96 -10.24
C GLU A 247 -17.35 -3.23 -11.55
N GLU A 248 -16.45 -2.35 -12.01
CA GLU A 248 -16.57 -1.70 -13.31
C GLU A 248 -16.50 -2.70 -14.49
N THR A 249 -15.85 -3.85 -14.29
CA THR A 249 -15.78 -4.94 -15.27
C THR A 249 -16.97 -5.90 -15.16
N ARG A 250 -17.40 -6.24 -13.93
CA ARG A 250 -18.54 -7.12 -13.67
C ARG A 250 -19.87 -6.48 -14.07
N ASN A 251 -20.09 -5.19 -13.77
CA ASN A 251 -21.30 -4.48 -14.17
C ASN A 251 -21.47 -4.42 -15.69
N LYS A 252 -20.36 -4.30 -16.45
CA LYS A 252 -20.38 -4.39 -17.92
C LYS A 252 -20.67 -5.80 -18.44
N ILE A 253 -20.19 -6.84 -17.78
CA ILE A 253 -20.48 -8.24 -18.14
C ILE A 253 -21.95 -8.58 -17.84
N ILE A 254 -22.48 -8.14 -16.70
CA ILE A 254 -23.89 -8.33 -16.30
C ILE A 254 -24.82 -7.57 -17.25
N GLN A 255 -24.50 -6.31 -17.59
CA GLN A 255 -25.26 -5.53 -18.59
C GLN A 255 -25.19 -6.15 -20.00
N LYS A 256 -24.04 -6.67 -20.43
CA LYS A 256 -23.93 -7.42 -21.69
C LYS A 256 -24.75 -8.70 -21.69
N LYS A 257 -24.73 -9.47 -20.60
CA LYS A 257 -25.57 -10.68 -20.45
C LYS A 257 -27.06 -10.32 -20.49
N LYS A 258 -27.51 -9.25 -19.82
CA LYS A 258 -28.89 -8.75 -19.91
C LYS A 258 -29.29 -8.34 -21.34
N LYS A 259 -28.41 -7.63 -22.08
CA LYS A 259 -28.65 -7.27 -23.50
C LYS A 259 -28.69 -8.46 -24.46
N ILE A 260 -27.98 -9.55 -24.16
CA ILE A 260 -27.98 -10.79 -24.96
C ILE A 260 -29.25 -11.62 -24.68
N VAL A 261 -29.72 -11.63 -23.42
CA VAL A 261 -30.99 -12.29 -23.05
C VAL A 261 -32.18 -11.57 -23.69
N LEU A 262 -32.17 -10.23 -23.75
CA LEU A 262 -33.18 -9.43 -24.44
C LEU A 262 -33.17 -9.56 -25.98
N LYS A 263 -32.17 -10.24 -26.58
CA LYS A 263 -32.05 -10.44 -28.04
C LYS A 263 -32.38 -11.87 -28.53
N LYS A 264 -32.98 -12.73 -27.69
CA LYS A 264 -33.59 -14.01 -28.11
C LYS A 264 -35.11 -13.90 -27.91
N LYS A 265 -36.03 -14.21 -28.82
CA LYS A 265 -36.14 -14.55 -30.25
C LYS A 265 -37.35 -13.72 -30.74
N PRO A 266 -37.45 -13.26 -32.01
CA PRO A 266 -38.72 -12.75 -32.50
C PRO A 266 -39.77 -13.87 -32.40
N GLU A 267 -40.90 -13.59 -31.75
CA GLU A 267 -42.04 -14.51 -31.71
C GLU A 267 -42.44 -14.82 -33.17
N LYS A 268 -42.36 -16.09 -33.56
CA LYS A 268 -42.96 -16.53 -34.81
C LYS A 268 -44.46 -16.28 -34.67
N LYS A 269 -45.00 -15.33 -35.44
CA LYS A 269 -46.45 -15.13 -35.59
C LYS A 269 -47.07 -16.49 -35.89
N LYS A 270 -47.88 -17.01 -34.95
CA LYS A 270 -48.73 -18.17 -35.21
C LYS A 270 -49.68 -17.77 -36.34
N LYS A 271 -49.61 -18.46 -37.47
CA LYS A 271 -50.69 -18.41 -38.46
C LYS A 271 -51.89 -19.10 -37.80
N ASN A 272 -52.99 -18.37 -37.64
CA ASN A 272 -54.27 -18.99 -37.31
C ASN A 272 -54.67 -19.87 -38.50
N SER A 273 -54.67 -21.19 -38.33
CA SER A 273 -55.44 -22.08 -39.19
C SER A 273 -56.87 -22.09 -38.66
N SER A 274 -57.82 -21.52 -39.42
CA SER A 274 -59.21 -21.90 -39.24
C SER A 274 -59.38 -23.24 -39.95
N TRP A 275 -59.65 -24.30 -39.21
CA TRP A 275 -60.39 -25.50 -39.64
C TRP A 275 -60.64 -26.30 -38.36
N GLU A 276 -61.93 -26.51 -38.11
CA GLU A 276 -62.59 -27.29 -37.04
C GLU A 276 -62.62 -26.69 -35.62
#